data_AF-A0A1I7XDW7-F1
#
_entry.id   AF-A0A1I7XDW7-F1
#
_cell.length_a   1.000
_cell.length_b   1.000
_cell.length_c   1.000
_cell.angle_alpha   90.00
_cell.angle_beta   90.00
_cell.angle_gamma   90.00
#
_symmetry.space_group_name_H-M   'P 1'
#
loop_
_entity.id
_entity.type
_entity.pdbx_description
1 polymer ?
#
loop_
_entity_poly.entity_id
_entity_poly.type
_entity_poly.pdbx_seq_one_letter_code
_entity_poly.pdbx_strand_id
1 'polypeptide(L)'
;MSDPVDLANHFGHVGPLYDKEGGGMDSMLMGLLGTPSMAFDRHITVAVRNHLFMRRGEPTSGLDLIVLNILRARDHGVQPYNDLREFCGLKKAQKFEDLKSEMDSDAINALSSLYESVDDIDLFPGLVSERPLKGALLGPTMSCILAEQFGRLKKCDRFFYENDNAAKFTPEHCEMSGRTIPMGESTHITPCVTCTCTLEGDTSCMIQCSDLMKRK
;
A
#
# COMPACT_ATOMS: atom_id res chain seq x y z
N MET A 1 -14.88 -25.18 3.14
CA MET A 1 -14.40 -23.78 3.17
C MET A 1 -14.55 -23.32 4.61
N SER A 2 -13.50 -22.75 5.19
CA SER A 2 -13.56 -22.14 6.52
C SER A 2 -14.42 -20.88 6.50
N ASP A 3 -15.01 -20.53 7.64
CA ASP A 3 -15.82 -19.32 7.74
C ASP A 3 -14.95 -18.05 7.65
N PRO A 4 -15.47 -16.95 7.08
CA PRO A 4 -14.75 -15.68 7.03
C PRO A 4 -14.45 -15.14 8.44
N VAL A 5 -13.25 -14.57 8.60
CA VAL A 5 -12.84 -13.90 9.83
C VAL A 5 -13.28 -12.44 9.79
N ASP A 6 -14.18 -12.05 10.69
CA ASP A 6 -14.65 -10.67 10.79
C ASP A 6 -13.55 -9.75 11.35
N LEU A 7 -13.16 -8.74 10.57
CA LEU A 7 -12.05 -7.85 10.93
C LEU A 7 -12.31 -7.09 12.24
N ALA A 8 -13.54 -6.59 12.46
CA ALA A 8 -13.89 -5.78 13.63
C ALA A 8 -13.72 -6.56 14.94
N ASN A 9 -14.04 -7.85 14.94
CA ASN A 9 -13.92 -8.69 16.12
C ASN A 9 -12.49 -9.22 16.36
N HIS A 10 -11.55 -9.07 15.42
CA HIS A 10 -10.27 -9.77 15.46
C HIS A 10 -9.02 -8.90 15.67
N PHE A 11 -9.20 -7.59 15.90
CA PHE A 11 -8.10 -6.75 16.37
C PHE A 11 -7.58 -7.23 17.74
N GLY A 12 -6.30 -7.61 17.82
CA GLY A 12 -5.68 -8.12 19.05
C GLY A 12 -6.11 -9.55 19.43
N HIS A 13 -6.83 -10.26 18.57
CA HIS A 13 -7.33 -11.61 18.84
C HIS A 13 -6.83 -12.63 17.81
N VAL A 14 -5.89 -13.47 18.23
CA VAL A 14 -5.21 -14.46 17.37
C VAL A 14 -5.91 -15.83 17.31
N GLY A 15 -7.09 -15.95 17.92
CA GLY A 15 -7.84 -17.22 18.04
C GLY A 15 -7.97 -18.00 16.72
N PRO A 16 -8.43 -17.38 15.62
CA PRO A 16 -8.58 -18.07 14.33
C PRO A 16 -7.29 -18.68 13.78
N LEU A 17 -6.11 -18.15 14.14
CA LEU A 17 -4.83 -18.72 13.67
C LEU A 17 -4.55 -20.10 14.29
N TYR A 18 -5.07 -20.35 15.49
CA TYR A 18 -4.85 -21.59 16.25
C TYR A 18 -6.04 -22.56 16.16
N ASP A 19 -7.13 -22.18 15.49
CA ASP A 19 -8.30 -23.02 15.29
C ASP A 19 -8.04 -24.09 14.23
N LYS A 20 -7.58 -25.25 14.66
CA LYS A 20 -7.28 -26.38 13.78
C LYS A 20 -8.52 -26.93 13.07
N GLU A 21 -9.69 -26.82 13.69
CA GLU A 21 -10.95 -27.32 13.12
C GLU A 21 -11.47 -26.36 12.05
N GLY A 22 -11.32 -25.04 12.27
CA GLY A 22 -11.59 -23.97 11.31
C GLY A 22 -10.53 -23.78 10.22
N GLY A 23 -9.48 -24.61 10.20
CA GLY A 23 -8.41 -24.60 9.19
C GLY A 23 -7.21 -23.70 9.51
N GLY A 24 -7.26 -22.95 10.61
CA GLY A 24 -6.11 -22.26 11.20
C GLY A 24 -5.36 -21.34 10.24
N MET A 25 -4.03 -21.39 10.31
CA MET A 25 -3.14 -20.58 9.48
C MET A 25 -3.28 -20.88 7.98
N ASP A 26 -3.49 -22.14 7.59
CA ASP A 26 -3.57 -22.53 6.19
C ASP A 26 -4.75 -21.85 5.49
N SER A 27 -5.92 -21.83 6.14
CA SER A 27 -7.09 -21.10 5.65
C SER A 27 -6.85 -19.60 5.55
N MET A 28 -6.12 -19.00 6.51
CA MET A 28 -5.77 -17.58 6.46
C MET A 28 -4.86 -17.27 5.27
N LEU A 29 -3.85 -18.09 5.03
CA LEU A 29 -2.94 -17.96 3.88
C LEU A 29 -3.69 -18.13 2.55
N MET A 30 -4.59 -19.12 2.46
CA MET A 30 -5.44 -19.30 1.27
C MET A 30 -6.37 -18.10 1.05
N GLY A 31 -6.89 -17.50 2.12
CA GLY A 31 -7.67 -16.26 2.05
C GLY A 31 -6.84 -15.09 1.51
N LEU A 32 -5.62 -14.90 2.00
CA LEU A 32 -4.70 -13.85 1.53
C LEU A 32 -4.30 -14.01 0.05
N LEU A 33 -4.15 -15.25 -0.42
CA LEU A 33 -3.82 -15.55 -1.82
C LEU A 33 -5.04 -15.45 -2.76
N GLY A 34 -6.23 -15.78 -2.26
CA GLY A 34 -7.44 -15.92 -3.08
C GLY A 34 -8.38 -14.72 -3.05
N THR A 35 -8.25 -13.79 -2.10
CA THR A 35 -9.19 -12.68 -1.90
C THR A 35 -8.59 -11.35 -2.35
N PRO A 36 -9.30 -10.55 -3.17
CA PRO A 36 -8.82 -9.23 -3.56
C PRO A 36 -8.77 -8.27 -2.36
N SER A 37 -7.79 -7.36 -2.35
CA SER A 37 -7.78 -6.24 -1.40
C SER A 37 -8.91 -5.25 -1.70
N MET A 38 -9.35 -4.51 -0.70
CA MET A 38 -10.20 -3.34 -0.95
C MET A 38 -9.44 -2.31 -1.81
N ALA A 39 -10.18 -1.53 -2.59
CA ALA A 39 -9.61 -0.43 -3.35
C ALA A 39 -9.02 0.64 -2.41
N PHE A 40 -7.95 1.30 -2.86
CA PHE A 40 -7.40 2.46 -2.16
C PHE A 40 -8.18 3.70 -2.60
N ASP A 41 -9.21 4.05 -1.86
CA ASP A 41 -10.03 5.23 -2.10
C ASP A 41 -10.64 5.78 -0.79
N ARG A 42 -11.46 6.81 -0.88
CA ARG A 42 -12.08 7.48 0.29
C ARG A 42 -13.09 6.62 1.06
N HIS A 43 -13.48 5.45 0.55
CA HIS A 43 -14.45 4.55 1.18
C HIS A 43 -13.71 3.50 2.02
N ILE A 44 -13.76 3.71 3.33
CA ILE A 44 -13.07 2.87 4.29
C ILE A 44 -14.08 1.96 5.00
N THR A 45 -13.70 0.69 5.22
CA THR A 45 -14.54 -0.29 5.91
C THR A 45 -14.95 0.18 7.31
N VAL A 46 -16.19 -0.12 7.66
CA VAL A 46 -16.78 0.15 8.99
C VAL A 46 -15.95 -0.48 10.11
N ALA A 47 -15.27 -1.60 9.84
CA ALA A 47 -14.44 -2.28 10.83
C ALA A 47 -13.31 -1.39 11.38
N VAL A 48 -12.66 -0.56 10.55
CA VAL A 48 -11.61 0.37 11.01
C VAL A 48 -12.13 1.79 11.24
N ARG A 49 -13.26 2.17 10.63
CA ARG A 49 -13.88 3.49 10.82
C ARG A 49 -14.68 3.60 12.12
N ASN A 50 -15.34 2.53 12.57
CA ASN A 50 -16.23 2.59 13.75
C ASN A 50 -15.87 1.57 14.83
N HIS A 51 -15.12 0.52 14.50
CA HIS A 51 -14.89 -0.63 15.38
C HIS A 51 -13.40 -0.96 15.58
N LEU A 52 -12.50 -0.02 15.29
CA LEU A 52 -11.07 -0.25 15.49
C LEU A 52 -10.80 -0.54 16.97
N PHE A 53 -10.22 -1.70 17.28
CA PHE A 53 -9.96 -2.17 18.65
C PHE A 53 -11.18 -2.13 19.59
N MET A 54 -12.39 -2.29 19.04
CA MET A 54 -13.61 -2.44 19.82
C MET A 54 -13.49 -3.60 20.83
N ARG A 55 -13.99 -3.38 22.05
CA ARG A 55 -14.12 -4.43 23.05
C ARG A 55 -15.38 -5.26 22.77
N ARG A 56 -15.20 -6.57 22.63
CA ARG A 56 -16.29 -7.51 22.33
C ARG A 56 -17.37 -7.44 23.41
N GLY A 57 -18.63 -7.27 23.00
CA GLY A 57 -19.76 -7.17 23.93
C GLY A 57 -19.94 -5.78 24.57
N GLU A 58 -19.08 -4.81 24.28
CA GLU A 58 -19.22 -3.42 24.75
C GLU A 58 -19.60 -2.51 23.57
N PRO A 59 -20.88 -2.10 23.43
CA PRO A 59 -21.30 -1.19 22.39
C PRO A 59 -20.52 0.13 22.45
N THR A 60 -20.25 0.74 21.29
CA THR A 60 -19.58 2.05 21.15
C THR A 60 -18.16 2.16 21.70
N SER A 61 -17.53 1.03 22.06
CA SER A 61 -16.13 0.99 22.53
C SER A 61 -15.08 1.10 21.42
N GLY A 62 -15.49 1.15 20.15
CA GLY A 62 -14.60 1.21 18.99
C GLY A 62 -14.04 2.60 18.72
N LEU A 63 -12.88 2.63 18.07
CA LEU A 63 -12.23 3.85 17.59
C LEU A 63 -12.43 4.02 16.07
N ASP A 64 -12.20 5.25 15.59
CA ASP A 64 -12.15 5.58 14.17
C ASP A 64 -10.70 5.81 13.73
N LEU A 65 -10.14 4.87 12.95
CA LEU A 65 -8.78 4.96 12.45
C LEU A 65 -8.56 6.18 11.54
N ILE A 66 -9.58 6.59 10.78
CA ILE A 66 -9.47 7.69 9.82
C ILE A 66 -9.45 9.02 10.55
N VAL A 67 -10.31 9.19 11.56
CA VAL A 67 -10.24 10.35 12.46
C VAL A 67 -8.89 10.38 13.18
N LEU A 68 -8.40 9.23 13.68
CA LEU A 68 -7.09 9.15 14.31
C LEU A 68 -5.96 9.55 13.35
N ASN A 69 -6.01 9.17 12.08
CA ASN A 69 -5.03 9.58 11.07
C ASN A 69 -5.04 11.10 10.86
N ILE A 70 -6.22 11.71 10.74
CA ILE A 70 -6.38 13.17 10.57
C ILE A 70 -5.84 13.91 11.81
N LEU A 71 -6.29 13.52 13.00
CA LEU A 71 -5.85 14.16 14.25
C LEU A 71 -4.35 14.00 14.47
N ARG A 72 -3.78 12.83 14.13
CA ARG A 72 -2.34 12.59 14.22
C ARG A 72 -1.54 13.43 13.22
N ALA A 73 -2.08 13.68 12.04
CA ALA A 73 -1.45 14.58 11.07
C ALA A 73 -1.39 16.01 11.61
N ARG A 74 -2.50 16.50 12.20
CA ARG A 74 -2.58 17.82 12.83
C ARG A 74 -1.64 17.95 14.03
N ASP A 75 -1.59 16.93 14.90
CA ASP A 75 -0.69 16.87 16.06
C ASP A 75 0.79 16.98 15.65
N HIS A 76 1.18 16.28 14.58
CA HIS A 76 2.55 16.35 14.04
C HIS A 76 2.83 17.58 13.17
N GLY A 77 1.86 18.48 12.96
CA GLY A 77 2.02 19.64 12.09
C GLY A 77 2.30 19.27 10.63
N VAL A 78 1.72 18.15 10.16
CA VAL A 78 1.82 17.74 8.76
C VAL A 78 1.17 18.81 7.88
N GLN A 79 1.86 19.19 6.81
CA GLN A 79 1.38 20.24 5.91
C GLN A 79 0.09 19.81 5.16
N PRO A 80 -0.78 20.76 4.80
CA PRO A 80 -2.01 20.45 4.08
C PRO A 80 -1.79 19.79 2.71
N TYR A 81 -2.84 19.16 2.20
CA TYR A 81 -2.83 18.51 0.90
C TYR A 81 -2.38 19.44 -0.25
N ASN A 82 -2.85 20.69 -0.25
CA ASN A 82 -2.56 21.62 -1.35
C ASN A 82 -1.07 22.05 -1.41
N ASP A 83 -0.37 22.04 -0.27
CA ASP A 83 1.06 22.31 -0.22
C ASP A 83 1.88 21.10 -0.69
N LEU A 84 1.49 19.89 -0.32
CA LEU A 84 2.17 18.68 -0.77
C LEU A 84 1.97 18.39 -2.25
N ARG A 85 0.79 18.72 -2.81
CA ARG A 85 0.59 18.57 -4.26
C ARG A 85 1.45 19.57 -5.05
N GLU A 86 1.60 20.79 -4.54
CA GLU A 86 2.51 21.79 -5.11
C GLU A 86 3.97 21.34 -5.04
N PHE A 87 4.41 20.82 -3.88
CA PHE A 87 5.72 20.20 -3.73
C PHE A 87 5.95 19.08 -4.76
N CYS A 88 4.92 18.29 -5.04
CA CYS A 88 4.95 17.22 -6.04
C CYS A 88 4.80 17.71 -7.51
N GLY A 89 4.87 19.02 -7.75
CA GLY A 89 4.86 19.61 -9.09
C GLY A 89 3.47 19.75 -9.71
N LEU A 90 2.40 19.50 -8.96
CA LEU A 90 1.03 19.81 -9.38
C LEU A 90 0.73 21.29 -9.17
N LYS A 91 -0.15 21.85 -10.00
CA LYS A 91 -0.50 23.28 -9.91
C LYS A 91 -1.32 23.53 -8.65
N LYS A 92 -0.83 24.29 -7.66
CA LYS A 92 -1.58 24.69 -6.45
C LYS A 92 -3.02 25.12 -6.76
N ALA A 93 -3.98 24.54 -6.06
CA ALA A 93 -5.40 24.82 -6.25
C ALA A 93 -5.72 26.15 -5.59
N GLN A 94 -6.63 26.94 -6.17
CA GLN A 94 -7.13 28.17 -5.57
C GLN A 94 -8.61 28.05 -5.16
N LYS A 95 -9.28 27.04 -5.70
CA LYS A 95 -10.67 26.68 -5.42
C LYS A 95 -10.90 25.19 -5.65
N PHE A 96 -11.95 24.64 -5.07
CA PHE A 96 -12.22 23.20 -5.12
C PHE A 96 -12.35 22.65 -6.54
N GLU A 97 -12.86 23.44 -7.49
CA GLU A 97 -12.98 23.02 -8.89
C GLU A 97 -11.64 22.79 -9.58
N ASP A 98 -10.54 23.37 -9.08
CA ASP A 98 -9.21 23.17 -9.65
C ASP A 98 -8.68 21.75 -9.39
N LEU A 99 -9.32 20.98 -8.48
CA LEU A 99 -8.98 19.59 -8.17
C LEU A 99 -9.57 18.58 -9.16
N LYS A 100 -10.37 19.03 -10.14
CA LYS A 100 -11.06 18.15 -11.11
C LYS A 100 -10.12 17.33 -11.98
N SER A 101 -8.86 17.73 -12.14
CA SER A 101 -7.86 16.94 -12.87
C SER A 101 -7.41 15.70 -12.08
N GLU A 102 -7.38 15.77 -10.75
CA GLU A 102 -6.94 14.66 -9.89
C GLU A 102 -8.09 13.91 -9.24
N MET A 103 -9.24 14.55 -8.98
CA MET A 103 -10.35 13.98 -8.18
C MET A 103 -11.66 13.91 -8.96
N ASP A 104 -12.53 12.99 -8.56
CA ASP A 104 -13.92 12.93 -9.05
C ASP A 104 -14.79 14.01 -8.41
N SER A 105 -15.84 14.43 -9.13
CA SER A 105 -16.78 15.45 -8.65
C SER A 105 -17.36 15.14 -7.27
N ASP A 106 -17.63 13.86 -6.97
CA ASP A 106 -18.16 13.46 -5.66
C ASP A 106 -17.14 13.66 -4.53
N ALA A 107 -15.84 13.42 -4.78
CA ALA A 107 -14.77 13.74 -3.82
C ALA A 107 -14.72 15.25 -3.56
N ILE A 108 -14.74 16.02 -4.63
CA ILE A 108 -14.63 17.48 -4.57
C ILE A 108 -15.82 18.06 -3.81
N ASN A 109 -17.03 17.59 -4.08
CA ASN A 109 -18.24 18.01 -3.38
C ASN A 109 -18.20 17.63 -1.89
N ALA A 110 -17.70 16.43 -1.56
CA ALA A 110 -17.55 16.03 -0.17
C ALA A 110 -16.55 16.92 0.57
N LEU A 111 -15.39 17.20 -0.03
CA LEU A 111 -14.37 18.07 0.56
C LEU A 111 -14.87 19.52 0.69
N SER A 112 -15.52 20.08 -0.33
CA SER A 112 -16.02 21.46 -0.31
C SER A 112 -17.19 21.66 0.66
N SER A 113 -17.90 20.60 1.01
CA SER A 113 -18.94 20.66 2.04
C SER A 113 -18.39 20.70 3.47
N LEU A 114 -17.10 20.37 3.66
CA LEU A 114 -16.46 20.23 4.96
C LEU A 114 -15.38 21.28 5.24
N TYR A 115 -14.54 21.58 4.25
CA TYR A 115 -13.43 22.54 4.39
C TYR A 115 -13.83 23.91 3.84
N GLU A 116 -13.38 24.98 4.50
CA GLU A 116 -13.64 26.35 4.06
C GLU A 116 -12.80 26.73 2.84
N SER A 117 -11.50 26.38 2.86
CA SER A 117 -10.58 26.57 1.74
C SER A 117 -9.99 25.24 1.25
N VAL A 118 -9.53 25.21 0.00
CA VAL A 118 -8.70 24.12 -0.53
C VAL A 118 -7.36 23.97 0.21
N ASP A 119 -6.88 25.06 0.81
CA ASP A 119 -5.66 25.07 1.60
C ASP A 119 -5.83 24.40 2.97
N ASP A 120 -7.08 24.18 3.42
CA ASP A 120 -7.36 23.56 4.73
C ASP A 120 -7.49 22.03 4.66
N ILE A 121 -7.47 21.45 3.45
CA ILE A 121 -7.67 20.01 3.26
C ILE A 121 -6.52 19.25 3.93
N ASP A 122 -6.85 18.45 4.96
CA ASP A 122 -5.87 17.55 5.60
C ASP A 122 -5.27 16.59 4.55
N LEU A 123 -3.98 16.30 4.69
CA LEU A 123 -3.24 15.52 3.71
C LEU A 123 -3.90 14.16 3.42
N PHE A 124 -4.23 13.37 4.44
CA PHE A 124 -4.75 12.01 4.24
C PHE A 124 -6.08 11.98 3.46
N PRO A 125 -7.14 12.72 3.85
CA PRO A 125 -8.37 12.84 3.05
C PRO A 125 -8.13 13.30 1.60
N GLY A 126 -7.19 14.23 1.38
CA GLY A 126 -6.80 14.66 0.04
C GLY A 126 -6.21 13.52 -0.77
N LEU A 127 -5.25 12.78 -0.22
CA LEU A 127 -4.54 11.69 -0.90
C LEU A 127 -5.48 10.54 -1.30
N VAL A 128 -6.40 10.13 -0.43
CA VAL A 128 -7.35 9.03 -0.73
C VAL A 128 -8.50 9.47 -1.66
N SER A 129 -8.62 10.77 -1.92
CA SER A 129 -9.62 11.33 -2.84
C SER A 129 -9.12 11.47 -4.27
N GLU A 130 -7.81 11.35 -4.50
CA GLU A 130 -7.22 11.34 -5.84
C GLU A 130 -7.54 10.05 -6.58
N ARG A 131 -7.79 10.17 -7.89
CA ARG A 131 -7.88 9.03 -8.79
C ARG A 131 -6.50 8.36 -8.90
N PRO A 132 -6.44 7.02 -8.86
CA PRO A 132 -5.20 6.30 -9.12
C PRO A 132 -4.64 6.61 -10.52
N LEU A 133 -3.31 6.66 -10.62
CA LEU A 133 -2.63 6.71 -11.91
C LEU A 133 -2.90 5.43 -12.72
N LYS A 134 -2.83 5.53 -14.05
CA LYS A 134 -3.05 4.38 -14.94
C LYS A 134 -2.08 3.25 -14.60
N GLY A 135 -2.63 2.10 -14.19
CA GLY A 135 -1.84 0.93 -13.80
C GLY A 135 -1.24 0.99 -12.40
N ALA A 136 -1.63 1.98 -11.58
CA ALA A 136 -1.20 2.12 -10.19
C ALA A 136 -2.39 2.07 -9.24
N LEU A 137 -2.10 1.89 -7.94
CA LEU A 137 -3.09 1.93 -6.87
C LEU A 137 -3.28 3.34 -6.28
N LEU A 138 -2.34 4.25 -6.56
CA LEU A 138 -2.21 5.52 -5.87
C LEU A 138 -2.35 6.70 -6.83
N GLY A 139 -2.87 7.81 -6.31
CA GLY A 139 -2.90 9.09 -7.02
C GLY A 139 -1.51 9.72 -7.18
N PRO A 140 -1.40 10.81 -7.97
CA PRO A 140 -0.14 11.47 -8.28
C PRO A 140 0.60 11.98 -7.03
N THR A 141 -0.10 12.59 -6.08
CA THR A 141 0.56 13.20 -4.90
C THR A 141 1.10 12.12 -3.96
N MET A 142 0.31 11.08 -3.68
CA MET A 142 0.76 9.96 -2.83
C MET A 142 1.92 9.20 -3.47
N SER A 143 1.86 8.98 -4.79
CA SER A 143 2.94 8.33 -5.55
C SER A 143 4.24 9.11 -5.45
N CYS A 144 4.20 10.43 -5.61
CA CYS A 144 5.35 11.31 -5.45
C CYS A 144 5.95 11.24 -4.04
N ILE A 145 5.13 11.37 -2.98
CA ILE A 145 5.59 11.31 -1.59
C ILE A 145 6.28 9.98 -1.32
N LEU A 146 5.66 8.86 -1.69
CA LEU A 146 6.25 7.53 -1.50
C LEU A 146 7.52 7.34 -2.31
N ALA A 147 7.54 7.76 -3.58
CA ALA A 147 8.73 7.66 -4.42
C ALA A 147 9.92 8.45 -3.85
N GLU A 148 9.67 9.63 -3.29
CA GLU A 148 10.69 10.44 -2.63
C GLU A 148 11.23 9.74 -1.37
N GLN A 149 10.35 9.20 -0.52
CA GLN A 149 10.76 8.48 0.70
C GLN A 149 11.54 7.19 0.37
N PHE A 150 10.98 6.32 -0.47
CA PHE A 150 11.65 5.07 -0.87
C PHE A 150 12.93 5.33 -1.67
N GLY A 151 12.94 6.37 -2.50
CA GLY A 151 14.12 6.80 -3.25
C GLY A 151 15.27 7.20 -2.32
N ARG A 152 14.99 7.97 -1.26
CA ARG A 152 15.99 8.33 -0.24
C ARG A 152 16.43 7.11 0.56
N LEU A 153 15.52 6.27 1.01
CA LEU A 153 15.85 5.05 1.74
C LEU A 153 16.80 4.16 0.93
N LYS A 154 16.52 3.94 -0.35
CA LYS A 154 17.39 3.17 -1.25
C LYS A 154 18.76 3.83 -1.47
N LYS A 155 18.77 5.10 -1.90
CA LYS A 155 20.01 5.77 -2.33
C LYS A 155 20.93 6.15 -1.18
N CYS A 156 20.37 6.45 0.00
CA CYS A 156 21.12 6.96 1.14
C CYS A 156 21.46 5.87 2.17
N ASP A 157 20.95 4.66 2.02
CA ASP A 157 21.35 3.53 2.85
C ASP A 157 22.69 2.97 2.36
N ARG A 158 23.76 3.18 3.13
CA ARG A 158 25.07 2.60 2.84
C ARG A 158 25.02 1.08 2.70
N PHE A 159 24.10 0.39 3.36
CA PHE A 159 23.99 -1.06 3.31
C PHE A 159 22.94 -1.57 2.33
N PHE A 160 22.39 -0.70 1.48
CA PHE A 160 21.47 -1.12 0.43
C PHE A 160 22.17 -2.14 -0.48
N TYR A 161 21.48 -3.26 -0.77
CA TYR A 161 22.09 -4.44 -1.37
C TYR A 161 22.69 -4.23 -2.78
N GLU A 162 22.28 -3.17 -3.50
CA GLU A 162 22.83 -2.79 -4.82
C GLU A 162 24.03 -1.83 -4.75
N ASN A 163 24.40 -1.32 -3.57
CA ASN A 163 25.42 -0.28 -3.46
C ASN A 163 26.85 -0.83 -3.59
N ASP A 164 27.67 -0.15 -4.39
CA ASP A 164 29.09 -0.47 -4.62
C ASP A 164 30.00 0.00 -3.46
N ASN A 165 29.87 -0.58 -2.28
CA ASN A 165 30.74 -0.25 -1.13
C ASN A 165 31.15 -1.48 -0.31
N ALA A 166 31.74 -1.28 0.87
CA ALA A 166 32.32 -2.36 1.69
C ALA A 166 31.30 -3.42 2.16
N ALA A 167 30.00 -3.17 2.03
CA ALA A 167 28.94 -4.14 2.28
C ALA A 167 28.40 -4.81 1.01
N LYS A 168 29.05 -4.57 -0.14
CA LYS A 168 28.73 -5.21 -1.41
C LYS A 168 28.79 -6.70 -1.20
N PHE A 169 27.64 -7.33 -1.40
CA PHE A 169 27.55 -8.75 -1.56
C PHE A 169 28.50 -9.19 -2.67
N THR A 170 29.36 -10.16 -2.37
CA THR A 170 30.24 -10.73 -3.39
C THR A 170 29.37 -11.14 -4.57
N PRO A 171 29.75 -10.81 -5.82
CA PRO A 171 29.02 -11.26 -6.99
C PRO A 171 29.09 -12.79 -7.07
N GLU A 172 28.18 -13.45 -6.37
CA GLU A 172 27.82 -14.82 -6.64
C GLU A 172 26.75 -14.74 -7.72
N HIS A 173 27.08 -15.26 -8.89
CA HIS A 173 26.10 -15.44 -9.93
C HIS A 173 25.22 -16.62 -9.52
N CYS A 174 23.94 -16.55 -9.85
CA CYS A 174 23.05 -17.71 -9.76
C CYS A 174 23.08 -18.45 -11.10
N GLU A 175 23.11 -19.78 -11.09
CA GLU A 175 22.95 -20.59 -12.29
C GLU A 175 21.55 -21.20 -12.33
N MET A 176 20.68 -20.66 -13.19
CA MET A 176 19.29 -21.09 -13.27
C MET A 176 18.97 -21.59 -14.69
N SER A 177 18.62 -22.88 -14.82
CA SER A 177 18.35 -23.52 -16.12
C SER A 177 19.46 -23.31 -17.18
N GLY A 178 20.73 -23.37 -16.76
CA GLY A 178 21.89 -23.18 -17.64
C GLY A 178 22.16 -21.72 -18.03
N ARG A 179 21.58 -20.74 -17.32
CA ARG A 179 21.88 -19.31 -17.49
C ARG A 179 22.50 -18.74 -16.23
N THR A 180 23.55 -17.96 -16.41
CA THR A 180 24.21 -17.19 -15.37
C THR A 180 23.47 -15.86 -15.18
N ILE A 181 22.88 -15.64 -14.01
CA ILE A 181 22.21 -14.39 -13.63
C ILE A 181 23.13 -13.65 -12.66
N PRO A 182 23.60 -12.43 -12.98
CA PRO A 182 24.36 -11.61 -12.04
C PRO A 182 23.55 -11.35 -10.77
N MET A 183 24.22 -11.31 -9.61
CA MET A 183 23.58 -10.95 -8.34
C MET A 183 22.83 -9.62 -8.46
N GLY A 184 21.56 -9.58 -8.05
CA GLY A 184 20.70 -8.40 -8.15
C GLY A 184 20.03 -8.19 -9.52
N GLU A 185 20.39 -8.96 -10.55
CA GLU A 185 19.68 -8.94 -11.84
C GLU A 185 18.52 -9.93 -11.87
N SER A 186 17.55 -9.63 -12.73
CA SER A 186 16.39 -10.48 -13.00
C SER A 186 16.37 -10.90 -14.46
N THR A 187 16.19 -12.20 -14.71
CA THR A 187 16.13 -12.74 -16.07
C THR A 187 14.88 -13.61 -16.25
N HIS A 188 14.26 -13.49 -17.43
CA HIS A 188 13.21 -14.42 -17.86
C HIS A 188 13.82 -15.77 -18.22
N ILE A 189 13.57 -16.78 -17.40
CA ILE A 189 14.12 -18.13 -17.60
C ILE A 189 13.19 -18.99 -18.45
N THR A 190 11.88 -18.83 -18.27
CA THR A 190 10.84 -19.43 -19.11
C THR A 190 9.71 -18.41 -19.32
N PRO A 191 8.74 -18.66 -20.22
CA PRO A 191 7.67 -17.70 -20.52
C PRO A 191 6.90 -17.18 -19.29
N CYS A 192 6.90 -17.91 -18.17
CA CYS A 192 6.14 -17.55 -16.97
C CYS A 192 7.01 -17.32 -15.73
N VAL A 193 8.34 -17.38 -15.84
CA VAL A 193 9.23 -17.37 -14.67
C VAL A 193 10.30 -16.31 -14.84
N THR A 194 10.26 -15.32 -13.94
CA THR A 194 11.35 -14.36 -13.76
C THR A 194 12.09 -14.74 -12.50
N CYS A 195 13.39 -14.97 -12.60
CA CYS A 195 14.20 -15.26 -11.43
C CYS A 195 15.13 -14.08 -11.16
N THR A 196 15.16 -13.68 -9.89
CA THR A 196 16.07 -12.64 -9.39
C THR A 196 17.15 -13.34 -8.58
N CYS A 197 18.42 -13.11 -8.91
CA CYS A 197 19.51 -13.68 -8.14
C CYS A 197 19.66 -12.93 -6.81
N THR A 198 19.54 -13.64 -5.69
CA THR A 198 19.68 -13.11 -4.33
C THR A 198 20.62 -13.99 -3.50
N LEU A 199 21.08 -13.48 -2.36
CA LEU A 199 22.06 -14.15 -1.49
C LEU A 199 21.58 -15.42 -0.80
N GLU A 200 20.28 -15.67 -0.82
CA GLU A 200 19.71 -16.89 -0.25
C GLU A 200 19.90 -18.12 -1.18
N GLY A 201 20.61 -17.96 -2.31
CA GLY A 201 20.71 -18.96 -3.36
C GLY A 201 19.49 -18.96 -4.27
N ASP A 202 19.33 -20.01 -5.10
CA ASP A 202 18.38 -20.15 -6.21
C ASP A 202 16.86 -20.12 -5.85
N THR A 203 16.44 -19.45 -4.78
CA THR A 203 15.15 -19.69 -4.12
C THR A 203 14.05 -18.68 -4.41
N SER A 204 14.23 -17.70 -5.29
CA SER A 204 13.14 -16.77 -5.65
C SER A 204 12.93 -16.60 -7.16
N CYS A 205 12.43 -17.66 -7.80
CA CYS A 205 11.77 -17.54 -9.10
C CYS A 205 10.32 -17.09 -8.89
N MET A 206 10.06 -15.78 -9.03
CA MET A 206 8.70 -15.25 -8.97
C MET A 206 7.98 -15.48 -10.30
N ILE A 207 6.77 -16.03 -10.23
CA ILE A 207 5.86 -16.11 -11.36
C ILE A 207 5.36 -14.69 -11.63
N GLN A 208 5.65 -14.14 -12.81
CA GLN A 208 5.03 -12.87 -13.19
C GLN A 208 3.53 -13.10 -13.41
N CYS A 209 2.70 -12.51 -12.54
CA CYS A 209 1.24 -12.64 -12.58
C CYS A 209 0.59 -12.06 -13.85
N SER A 210 1.32 -11.30 -14.68
CA SER A 210 0.78 -10.67 -15.89
C SER A 210 0.29 -11.65 -16.95
N ASP A 211 0.69 -12.93 -16.91
CA ASP A 211 0.30 -13.92 -17.93
C ASP A 211 -0.52 -15.12 -17.41
N LEU A 212 -0.83 -15.19 -16.11
CA LEU A 212 -1.86 -16.14 -15.60
C LEU A 212 -3.29 -15.75 -16.03
N MET A 213 -3.48 -14.51 -16.49
CA MET A 213 -4.75 -13.98 -17.00
C MET A 213 -4.98 -14.25 -18.50
N LYS A 214 -4.10 -15.00 -19.17
CA LYS A 214 -4.30 -15.42 -20.57
C LYS A 214 -4.42 -16.95 -20.69
N ARG A 215 -5.46 -17.51 -20.10
CA ARG A 215 -6.02 -18.79 -20.54
C ARG A 215 -7.49 -18.59 -20.89
N LYS A 216 -7.75 -18.57 -22.21
CA LYS A 216 -9.01 -18.67 -22.97
C LYS A 216 -10.31 -18.20 -22.31
#